data_AF-A0A7S0K5R1-F1
#
_entry.id   AF-A0A7S0K5R1-F1
#
_cell.length_a   1.000
_cell.length_b   1.000
_cell.length_c   1.000
_cell.angle_alpha   90.00
_cell.angle_beta   90.00
_cell.angle_gamma   90.00
#
_symmetry.space_group_name_H-M   'P 1'
#
loop_
_entity.id
_entity.type
_entity.pdbx_description
1 polymer ?
#
loop_
_entity_poly.entity_id
_entity_poly.type
_entity_poly.pdbx_seq_one_letter_code
_entity_poly.pdbx_strand_id
1 'polypeptide(L)'
;VLVHAAGVRHRTKQLLQTTKAGQALSMDLFDSRPEAAAEATRSSARFTLFAVDASEQRTCCALVVPRGREAEWTFGTDEGRASLAAQTGMGRLLVVRCNRGHSFGDEAAVRAEVEGAVAAAAPADLAGPIAWMGVASEDDVV
;
A
#
# COMPACT_ATOMS: atom_id res chain seq x y z
N VAL A 1 8.93 -0.46 -16.69
CA VAL A 1 8.51 -1.87 -16.86
C VAL A 1 7.31 -2.09 -15.96
N LEU A 2 6.09 -2.00 -16.50
CA LEU A 2 4.85 -2.28 -15.78
C LEU A 2 4.75 -3.78 -15.55
N VAL A 3 4.83 -4.21 -14.29
CA VAL A 3 4.68 -5.63 -13.92
C VAL A 3 3.19 -5.88 -13.70
N HIS A 4 2.43 -6.09 -14.78
CA HIS A 4 1.12 -6.72 -14.67
C HIS A 4 1.33 -8.19 -14.31
N ALA A 5 0.88 -8.62 -13.14
CA ALA A 5 0.73 -10.04 -12.86
C ALA A 5 -0.39 -10.28 -11.85
N ALA A 6 -1.52 -10.71 -12.38
CA ALA A 6 -2.41 -11.61 -11.67
C ALA A 6 -1.58 -12.81 -11.19
N GLY A 7 -1.40 -12.93 -9.87
CA GLY A 7 -0.61 -13.99 -9.26
C GLY A 7 0.52 -13.45 -8.42
N VAL A 8 0.25 -13.30 -7.12
CA VAL A 8 1.28 -13.28 -6.07
C VAL A 8 2.07 -14.59 -6.18
N ARG A 9 3.17 -14.60 -6.94
CA ARG A 9 4.01 -15.79 -7.12
C ARG A 9 5.49 -15.43 -6.99
N HIS A 10 5.98 -15.52 -5.75
CA HIS A 10 7.37 -15.55 -5.29
C HIS A 10 8.32 -14.37 -5.64
N ARG A 11 8.29 -13.80 -6.84
CA ARG A 11 9.30 -12.83 -7.31
C ARG A 11 9.09 -11.43 -6.73
N THR A 12 7.83 -11.02 -6.55
CA THR A 12 7.47 -9.72 -5.95
C THR A 12 7.91 -9.62 -4.49
N LYS A 13 7.80 -10.73 -3.73
CA LYS A 13 8.25 -10.82 -2.34
C LYS A 13 9.76 -10.60 -2.23
N GLN A 14 10.54 -11.19 -3.14
CA GLN A 14 11.99 -11.00 -3.16
C GLN A 14 12.36 -9.55 -3.50
N LEU A 15 11.71 -8.92 -4.47
CA LEU A 15 11.99 -7.53 -4.82
C LEU A 15 11.66 -6.56 -3.67
N LEU A 16 10.56 -6.79 -2.95
CA LEU A 16 10.22 -6.04 -1.74
C LEU A 16 11.30 -6.19 -0.66
N GLN A 17 11.98 -7.34 -0.59
CA GLN A 17 13.07 -7.59 0.36
C GLN A 17 14.42 -7.01 -0.10
N THR A 18 14.63 -6.79 -1.41
CA THR A 18 15.88 -6.22 -1.94
C THR A 18 15.77 -4.73 -2.30
N THR A 19 14.68 -4.07 -1.91
CA THR A 19 14.45 -2.66 -2.21
C THR A 19 15.48 -1.82 -1.46
N LYS A 20 16.12 -0.88 -2.17
CA LYS A 20 17.10 0.04 -1.58
C LYS A 20 16.38 1.28 -1.06
N ALA A 21 16.96 1.95 -0.07
CA ALA A 21 16.50 3.27 0.36
C ALA A 21 16.34 4.22 -0.84
N GLY A 22 15.16 4.84 -0.96
CA GLY A 22 14.76 5.70 -2.07
C GLY A 22 14.06 5.00 -3.23
N GLN A 23 13.85 3.68 -3.18
CA GLN A 23 13.15 2.93 -4.23
C GLN A 23 11.68 2.68 -3.83
N ALA A 24 10.77 2.98 -4.75
CA ALA A 24 9.35 2.67 -4.61
C ALA A 24 8.99 1.40 -5.39
N LEU A 25 8.22 0.49 -4.80
CA LEU A 25 7.64 -0.67 -5.47
C LEU A 25 6.13 -0.66 -5.34
N SER A 26 5.41 -0.94 -6.42
CA SER A 26 3.96 -1.00 -6.45
C SER A 26 3.48 -2.44 -6.67
N MET A 27 2.44 -2.86 -5.95
CA MET A 27 1.75 -4.15 -6.17
C MET A 27 0.24 -3.96 -6.18
N ASP A 28 -0.40 -4.57 -7.17
CA ASP A 28 -1.84 -4.57 -7.35
C ASP A 28 -2.50 -5.75 -6.62
N LEU A 29 -3.49 -5.45 -5.78
CA LEU A 29 -4.29 -6.42 -5.02
C LEU A 29 -5.67 -6.54 -5.66
N PHE A 30 -6.06 -7.76 -6.05
CA PHE A 30 -7.35 -8.05 -6.68
C PHE A 30 -8.33 -8.64 -5.67
N ASP A 31 -9.63 -8.41 -5.88
CA ASP A 31 -10.69 -8.99 -5.05
C ASP A 31 -10.65 -10.52 -5.16
N SER A 32 -10.67 -11.22 -4.02
CA SER A 32 -10.61 -12.69 -3.95
C SER A 32 -12.00 -13.34 -3.99
N ARG A 33 -13.09 -12.56 -4.11
CA ARG A 33 -14.45 -13.11 -4.11
C ARG A 33 -14.79 -13.83 -5.43
N PRO A 34 -15.32 -15.07 -5.36
CA PRO A 34 -15.58 -15.90 -6.53
C PRO A 34 -16.66 -15.34 -7.47
N GLU A 35 -17.59 -14.53 -6.98
CA GLU A 35 -18.64 -13.90 -7.80
C GLU A 35 -18.13 -12.77 -8.73
N ALA A 36 -16.97 -12.17 -8.43
CA ALA A 36 -16.38 -11.12 -9.27
C ALA A 36 -15.70 -11.68 -10.53
N ALA A 37 -15.57 -13.01 -10.66
CA ALA A 37 -14.91 -13.66 -11.79
C ALA A 37 -15.80 -13.80 -13.03
N ALA A 38 -17.13 -13.62 -12.90
CA ALA A 38 -18.09 -13.84 -14.00
C ALA A 38 -18.29 -12.60 -14.88
N GLU A 39 -18.14 -11.38 -14.35
CA GLU A 39 -18.29 -10.13 -15.11
C GLU A 39 -16.92 -9.58 -15.54
N ALA A 40 -16.19 -10.40 -16.29
CA ALA A 40 -14.86 -10.07 -16.79
C ALA A 40 -14.93 -9.08 -17.97
N THR A 41 -15.28 -7.83 -17.70
CA THR A 41 -14.83 -6.69 -18.51
C THR A 41 -13.93 -5.81 -17.66
N ARG A 42 -12.62 -6.15 -17.64
CA ARG A 42 -11.49 -5.47 -16.97
C ARG A 42 -11.34 -5.72 -15.47
N SER A 43 -10.64 -6.79 -15.15
CA SER A 43 -9.98 -7.06 -13.87
C SER A 43 -9.10 -5.88 -13.41
N SER A 44 -9.67 -4.86 -12.78
CA SER A 44 -8.92 -3.74 -12.20
C SER A 44 -8.52 -4.07 -10.77
N ALA A 45 -7.27 -3.79 -10.40
CA ALA A 45 -6.78 -3.95 -9.05
C ALA A 45 -7.68 -3.16 -8.08
N ARG A 46 -8.09 -3.78 -6.98
CA ARG A 46 -8.91 -3.17 -5.93
C ARG A 46 -8.08 -2.25 -5.04
N PHE A 47 -6.87 -2.66 -4.71
CA PHE A 47 -5.88 -1.81 -4.06
C PHE A 47 -4.57 -1.80 -4.82
N THR A 48 -3.79 -0.75 -4.60
CA THR A 48 -2.40 -0.68 -5.02
C THR A 48 -1.55 -0.33 -3.80
N LEU A 49 -0.59 -1.19 -3.47
CA LEU A 49 0.31 -1.03 -2.34
C LEU A 49 1.66 -0.53 -2.83
N PHE A 50 2.09 0.62 -2.33
CA PHE A 50 3.41 1.19 -2.60
C PHE A 50 4.31 0.99 -1.38
N ALA A 51 5.44 0.31 -1.57
CA ALA A 51 6.48 0.19 -0.57
C ALA A 51 7.59 1.20 -0.86
N VAL A 52 7.94 2.03 0.12
CA VAL A 52 8.96 3.07 0.01
C VAL A 52 9.93 2.95 1.17
N ASP A 53 11.20 2.70 0.88
CA ASP A 53 12.26 2.68 1.89
C ASP A 53 12.83 4.08 2.08
N ALA A 54 12.73 4.63 3.29
CA ALA A 54 13.30 5.92 3.65
C ALA A 54 14.64 5.80 4.39
N SER A 55 14.90 4.67 5.03
CA SER A 55 16.10 4.44 5.84
C SER A 55 16.41 2.94 5.96
N GLU A 56 17.64 2.59 6.37
CA GLU A 56 18.06 1.22 6.68
C GLU A 56 17.53 0.72 8.04
N GLN A 57 16.72 1.53 8.72
CA GLN A 57 16.05 1.13 9.94
C GLN A 57 15.14 -0.08 9.70
N ARG A 58 15.12 -0.99 10.67
CA ARG A 58 14.27 -2.18 10.68
C ARG A 58 12.87 -1.89 11.22
N THR A 59 12.29 -0.75 10.85
CA THR A 59 10.96 -0.29 11.29
C THR A 59 10.06 -0.07 10.08
N CYS A 60 8.76 -0.29 10.26
CA CYS A 60 7.80 -0.20 9.17
C CYS A 60 6.49 0.38 9.65
N CYS A 61 5.90 1.23 8.82
CA CYS A 61 4.55 1.72 9.02
C CYS A 61 3.71 1.58 7.74
N ALA A 62 2.41 1.50 7.92
CA ALA A 62 1.45 1.43 6.83
C ALA A 62 0.36 2.49 6.99
N LEU A 63 -0.10 3.05 5.88
CA LEU A 63 -1.24 3.97 5.85
C LEU A 63 -2.17 3.65 4.70
N VAL A 64 -3.46 3.87 4.93
CA VAL A 64 -4.48 3.82 3.90
C VAL A 64 -4.70 5.24 3.41
N VAL A 65 -4.62 5.45 2.10
CA VAL A 65 -4.87 6.76 1.49
C VAL A 65 -6.34 7.13 1.69
N PRO A 66 -6.66 8.29 2.27
CA PRO A 66 -8.03 8.74 2.42
C PRO A 66 -8.72 8.82 1.07
N ARG A 67 -10.01 8.47 1.06
CA ARG A 67 -10.84 8.56 -0.15
C ARG A 67 -10.87 10.00 -0.65
N GLY A 68 -10.73 10.19 -1.96
CA GLY A 68 -10.69 11.51 -2.58
C GLY A 68 -9.32 12.20 -2.56
N ARG A 69 -8.38 11.75 -1.71
CA ARG A 69 -7.00 12.27 -1.66
C ARG A 69 -6.01 11.45 -2.48
N GLU A 70 -6.47 10.45 -3.21
CA GLU A 70 -5.58 9.54 -3.96
C GLU A 70 -4.83 10.23 -5.11
N ALA A 71 -5.30 11.40 -5.55
CA ALA A 71 -4.65 12.24 -6.55
C ALA A 71 -3.79 13.37 -5.94
N GLU A 72 -3.81 13.53 -4.62
CA GLU A 72 -2.96 14.50 -3.93
C GLU A 72 -1.49 14.11 -4.13
N TRP A 73 -0.62 15.11 -4.32
CA TRP A 73 0.79 14.88 -4.66
C TRP A 73 1.46 13.88 -3.71
N THR A 74 1.22 14.03 -2.41
CA THR A 74 1.73 13.18 -1.31
C THR A 74 1.49 11.68 -1.52
N PHE A 75 0.36 11.31 -2.13
CA PHE A 75 -0.02 9.91 -2.34
C PHE A 75 0.06 9.48 -3.80
N GLY A 76 -0.07 10.42 -4.74
CA GLY A 76 -0.15 10.18 -6.17
C GLY A 76 1.21 10.01 -6.85
N THR A 77 2.27 10.68 -6.38
CA THR A 77 3.60 10.67 -7.00
C THR A 77 4.61 9.86 -6.21
N ASP A 78 5.67 9.38 -6.87
CA ASP A 78 6.76 8.68 -6.18
C ASP A 78 7.50 9.63 -5.23
N GLU A 79 7.72 10.88 -5.66
CA GLU A 79 8.35 11.93 -4.86
C GLU A 79 7.53 12.30 -3.62
N GLY A 80 6.20 12.36 -3.77
CA GLY A 80 5.29 12.62 -2.65
C GLY A 80 5.33 11.52 -1.61
N ARG A 81 5.30 10.26 -2.04
CA ARG A 81 5.42 9.12 -1.12
C ARG A 81 6.78 9.04 -0.46
N ALA A 82 7.86 9.39 -1.17
CA ALA A 82 9.21 9.47 -0.59
C ALA A 82 9.32 10.59 0.46
N SER A 83 8.76 11.77 0.17
CA SER A 83 8.68 12.89 1.12
C SER A 83 7.86 12.51 2.36
N LEU A 84 6.74 11.81 2.18
CA LEU A 84 5.95 11.30 3.29
C LEU A 84 6.73 10.27 4.11
N ALA A 85 7.40 9.33 3.47
CA ALA A 85 8.20 8.30 4.13
C ALA A 85 9.29 8.92 5.03
N ALA A 86 9.99 9.95 4.53
CA ALA A 86 10.99 10.69 5.30
C ALA A 86 10.41 11.37 6.56
N GLN A 87 9.15 11.82 6.51
CA GLN A 87 8.48 12.46 7.65
C GLN A 87 8.01 11.46 8.72
N THR A 88 7.84 10.18 8.37
CA THR A 88 7.39 9.15 9.32
C THR A 88 8.45 8.75 10.34
N GLY A 89 9.73 8.97 10.05
CA GLY A 89 10.84 8.50 10.87
C GLY A 89 10.99 6.97 10.90
N MET A 90 10.35 6.24 9.98
CA MET A 90 10.43 4.78 9.85
C MET A 90 11.35 4.37 8.71
N GLY A 91 11.88 3.14 8.78
CA GLY A 91 12.68 2.55 7.72
C GLY A 91 11.92 2.36 6.42
N ARG A 92 10.71 1.78 6.51
CA ARG A 92 9.81 1.55 5.38
C ARG A 92 8.42 2.12 5.61
N LEU A 93 7.90 2.82 4.60
CA LEU A 93 6.51 3.24 4.48
C LEU A 93 5.76 2.38 3.48
N LEU A 94 4.60 1.85 3.88
CA LEU A 94 3.65 1.17 3.00
C LEU A 94 2.42 2.06 2.78
N VAL A 95 2.20 2.51 1.55
CA VAL A 95 1.04 3.34 1.19
C VAL A 95 0.02 2.49 0.44
N VAL A 96 -1.16 2.32 1.02
CA VAL A 96 -2.26 1.53 0.46
C VAL A 96 -3.26 2.46 -0.19
N ARG A 97 -3.31 2.43 -1.53
CA ARG A 97 -4.27 3.18 -2.32
C ARG A 97 -5.49 2.33 -2.64
N CYS A 98 -6.67 2.88 -2.37
CA CYS A 98 -7.95 2.32 -2.81
C CYS A 98 -8.24 2.75 -4.25
N ASN A 99 -8.42 1.80 -5.17
CA ASN A 99 -8.65 2.14 -6.58
C ASN A 99 -10.13 2.45 -6.87
N ARG A 100 -10.35 3.35 -7.83
CA ARG A 100 -11.70 3.77 -8.24
C ARG A 100 -12.47 2.60 -8.87
N GLY A 101 -13.79 2.62 -8.74
CA GLY A 101 -14.68 1.57 -9.26
C GLY A 101 -14.90 0.40 -8.31
N HIS A 102 -14.35 0.46 -7.10
CA HIS A 102 -14.54 -0.52 -6.03
C HIS A 102 -15.25 0.11 -4.82
N SER A 103 -16.07 -0.68 -4.13
CA SER A 103 -16.67 -0.28 -2.86
C SER A 103 -15.82 -0.75 -1.69
N PHE A 104 -15.48 0.18 -0.80
CA PHE A 104 -14.71 -0.06 0.42
C PHE A 104 -15.60 0.17 1.63
N GLY A 105 -15.44 -0.65 2.67
CA GLY A 105 -16.06 -0.39 3.97
C GLY A 105 -15.32 0.70 4.73
N ASP A 106 -15.53 0.75 6.04
CA ASP A 106 -14.80 1.67 6.93
C ASP A 106 -13.30 1.38 6.94
N GLU A 107 -12.52 2.33 7.45
CA GLU A 107 -11.05 2.21 7.52
C GLU A 107 -10.60 0.90 8.19
N ALA A 108 -11.29 0.46 9.24
CA ALA A 108 -11.00 -0.80 9.92
C ALA A 108 -11.21 -2.03 9.01
N ALA A 109 -12.28 -2.03 8.20
CA ALA A 109 -12.55 -3.11 7.26
C ALA A 109 -11.49 -3.17 6.16
N VAL A 110 -11.09 -2.00 5.63
CA VAL A 110 -10.02 -1.91 4.63
C VAL A 110 -8.69 -2.39 5.23
N ARG A 111 -8.33 -1.95 6.44
CA ARG A 111 -7.12 -2.40 7.13
C ARG A 111 -7.08 -3.91 7.28
N ALA A 112 -8.17 -4.53 7.74
CA ALA A 112 -8.25 -5.98 7.88
C ALA A 112 -8.09 -6.72 6.54
N GLU A 113 -8.64 -6.18 5.45
CA GLU A 113 -8.52 -6.75 4.10
C GLU A 113 -7.07 -6.71 3.58
N VAL A 114 -6.35 -5.62 3.86
CA VAL A 114 -4.98 -5.42 3.36
C VAL A 114 -3.88 -5.85 4.33
N GLU A 115 -4.21 -6.18 5.58
CA GLU A 115 -3.24 -6.53 6.63
C GLU A 115 -2.34 -7.69 6.21
N GLY A 116 -2.90 -8.74 5.60
CA GLY A 116 -2.11 -9.86 5.09
C GLY A 116 -1.11 -9.47 4.00
N ALA A 117 -1.50 -8.55 3.11
CA ALA A 117 -0.62 -8.04 2.05
C ALA A 117 0.46 -7.10 2.62
N VAL A 118 0.09 -6.25 3.58
CA VAL A 118 1.01 -5.36 4.31
C VAL A 118 2.06 -6.17 5.07
N ALA A 119 1.63 -7.22 5.79
CA ALA A 119 2.54 -8.13 6.47
C ALA A 119 3.48 -8.87 5.51
N ALA A 120 2.99 -9.24 4.32
CA ALA A 120 3.82 -9.89 3.29
C ALA A 120 4.81 -8.92 2.62
N ALA A 121 4.51 -7.62 2.59
CA ALA A 121 5.34 -6.56 2.00
C ALA A 121 6.31 -5.91 2.99
N ALA A 122 6.10 -6.10 4.28
CA ALA A 122 7.02 -5.68 5.32
C ALA A 122 8.40 -6.35 5.15
N PRO A 123 9.48 -5.68 5.57
CA PRO A 123 10.81 -6.28 5.56
C PRO A 123 10.84 -7.51 6.47
N ALA A 124 11.55 -8.57 6.05
CA ALA A 124 11.61 -9.82 6.82
C ALA A 124 12.30 -9.64 8.19
N ASP A 125 13.26 -8.72 8.25
CA ASP A 125 14.05 -8.40 9.45
C ASP A 125 13.44 -7.26 10.29
N LEU A 126 12.11 -7.16 10.33
CA LEU A 126 11.42 -6.11 11.09
C LEU A 126 11.68 -6.26 12.60
N ALA A 127 12.10 -5.19 13.26
CA ALA A 127 12.45 -5.17 14.68
C ALA A 127 11.25 -4.98 15.63
N GLY A 128 10.03 -4.86 15.11
CA GLY A 128 8.81 -4.60 15.88
C GLY A 128 7.52 -4.78 15.07
N PRO A 129 6.35 -4.41 15.59
CA PRO A 129 5.10 -4.47 14.84
C PRO A 129 5.04 -3.40 13.74
N ILE A 130 4.23 -3.63 12.71
CA ILE A 130 3.93 -2.63 11.69
C ILE A 130 3.01 -1.58 12.30
N ALA A 131 3.46 -0.32 12.36
CA ALA A 131 2.64 0.76 12.89
C ALA A 131 1.63 1.24 11.84
N TRP A 132 0.33 1.20 12.17
CA TRP A 132 -0.70 1.80 11.32
C TRP A 132 -0.80 3.29 11.60
N MET A 133 -0.59 4.12 10.58
CA MET A 133 -0.78 5.55 10.69
C MET A 133 -2.19 5.93 10.25
N GLY A 134 -2.88 6.70 11.09
CA GLY A 134 -4.05 7.46 10.66
C GLY A 134 -3.59 8.64 9.82
N VAL A 135 -4.13 8.78 8.62
CA VAL A 135 -4.06 10.06 7.92
C VAL A 135 -5.17 10.92 8.50
N ALA A 136 -4.85 12.11 9.00
CA ALA A 136 -5.87 13.03 9.50
C ALA A 136 -6.94 13.20 8.41
N SER A 137 -8.14 12.66 8.64
CA SER A 137 -9.29 13.00 7.84
C SER A 137 -9.67 14.42 8.23
N GLU A 138 -9.71 15.34 7.26
CA GLU A 138 -10.21 16.72 7.47
C GLU A 138 -11.75 16.77 7.58
N ASP A 139 -12.42 15.62 7.72
CA ASP A 139 -13.88 15.51 7.91
C ASP A 139 -14.33 15.71 9.37
N ASP A 140 -13.47 16.31 10.22
CA ASP A 140 -13.83 16.85 11.53
C ASP A 140 -13.62 18.37 11.54
N VAL A 141 -14.26 19.06 10.57
CA VAL A 141 -14.52 20.49 10.69
C VAL A 141 -16.03 20.68 10.54
N VAL A 142 -16.63 20.81 11.72
CA VAL A 142 -18.02 21.13 12.09
C VAL A 142 -18.79 22.01 11.10
#